data_AF-A0A2U2ZQD2-F1
#
_entry.id   AF-A0A2U2ZQD2-F1
#
_cell.length_a   1.000
_cell.length_b   1.000
_cell.length_c   1.000
_cell.angle_alpha   90.00
_cell.angle_beta   90.00
_cell.angle_gamma   90.00
#
_symmetry.space_group_name_H-M   'P 1'
#
loop_
_entity.id
_entity.type
_entity.pdbx_description
1 polymer ?
#
loop_
_entity_poly.entity_id
_entity_poly.type
_entity_poly.pdbx_seq_one_letter_code
_entity_poly.pdbx_strand_id
1 'polypeptide(L)'
;MPRCPSAHGIEGARNRSLPDKSPCARGLLSRCCPPSVGGRLHLATRKGSADERAGGCGGLRGRGRAGEPPLSRVRALGRTVPVPRRRHAMTGRDPGEAHRTVTPLELFVDLCFVVAVAQASHYLRDALIHGHGATGVLRFALVFFTVWWAWMNFTWFASAYDPDDTLYRLTVLVQITGSLVLAAGVGRAFEHGDLLVITLGYVVLRTALAALWLRAGLADRPRRATTLRFAIGVTACQLGWVGLLFLPAAGRLPGIAVMILAEVLVPVWAQSAGMTPWHPGHIAERYELFTLIVLGESVAAATIAVQGAFERQQNIAALCALAGGGLLMAFAMWWLYFTRPAHTLLATTHQAHGRRFAWAYGHYFVFASATAEGAGLAAYADHLTRPDGTTGALPAALGVTVPAAVFVFAVWAVHLRPHRRRKADDVPCAVTVVALLLATWLPAPALVAGALLSGVVVAVTRQDP
;
A
#
# COMPACT_ATOMS: atom_id res chain seq x y z
N MET A 1 -8.83 60.91 5.07
CA MET A 1 -8.02 61.77 5.97
C MET A 1 -8.96 62.54 6.88
N PRO A 2 -8.58 62.89 8.12
CA PRO A 2 -7.31 62.65 8.83
C PRO A 2 -7.52 61.90 10.19
N ARG A 3 -6.54 61.43 10.99
CA ARG A 3 -5.07 61.39 10.97
C ARG A 3 -4.60 60.40 12.07
N CYS A 4 -3.53 59.66 11.80
CA CYS A 4 -2.64 59.09 12.83
C CYS A 4 -1.80 60.19 13.52
N PRO A 5 -1.14 59.85 14.64
CA PRO A 5 0.24 60.28 14.95
C PRO A 5 1.18 59.05 15.00
N SER A 6 2.13 58.87 14.06
CA SER A 6 3.56 59.26 14.13
C SER A 6 4.26 58.82 15.43
N ALA A 7 5.11 57.78 15.46
CA ALA A 7 6.45 57.65 14.85
C ALA A 7 7.40 58.81 15.20
N HIS A 8 8.24 58.61 16.23
CA HIS A 8 9.55 59.24 16.35
C HIS A 8 10.62 58.18 16.07
N GLY A 9 11.39 58.38 15.00
CA GLY A 9 12.75 57.89 14.86
C GLY A 9 13.69 59.07 14.79
N ILE A 10 14.96 58.86 15.18
CA ILE A 10 16.19 59.54 14.72
C ILE A 10 17.30 58.48 14.97
N GLU A 11 17.80 57.79 13.93
CA GLU A 11 19.03 58.12 13.16
C GLU A 11 20.28 58.17 14.05
N GLY A 12 21.26 57.27 13.88
CA GLY A 12 22.20 57.18 12.75
C GLY A 12 23.61 57.11 13.39
N ALA A 13 24.72 56.71 12.78
CA ALA A 13 25.04 56.21 11.45
C ALA A 13 26.51 55.73 11.48
N ARG A 14 26.86 54.84 10.55
CA ARG A 14 28.15 54.76 9.82
C ARG A 14 29.45 54.31 10.52
N ASN A 15 29.88 53.12 10.08
CA ASN A 15 30.98 52.87 9.12
C ASN A 15 32.44 53.14 9.52
N ARG A 16 33.27 52.08 9.39
CA ARG A 16 34.72 51.96 9.04
C ARG A 16 35.29 50.73 9.77
N SER A 17 36.17 49.86 9.28
CA SER A 17 36.85 49.63 7.99
C SER A 17 37.75 48.38 8.20
N LEU A 18 37.92 47.54 7.16
CA LEU A 18 38.88 46.42 7.08
C LEU A 18 40.36 46.91 7.12
N PRO A 19 41.36 46.02 7.29
CA PRO A 19 42.00 45.27 6.17
C PRO A 19 42.28 43.79 6.52
N ASP A 20 42.01 42.81 5.65
CA ASP A 20 42.71 42.37 4.42
C ASP A 20 43.96 41.50 4.67
N LYS A 21 43.89 40.25 4.19
CA LYS A 21 44.94 39.53 3.43
C LYS A 21 44.43 38.14 3.00
N SER A 22 44.08 38.03 1.72
CA SER A 22 44.11 36.81 0.88
C SER A 22 45.45 36.78 0.09
N PRO A 23 45.84 35.83 -0.82
CA PRO A 23 45.06 34.82 -1.58
C PRO A 23 45.75 33.43 -1.71
N CYS A 24 45.07 32.35 -2.14
CA CYS A 24 45.03 31.78 -3.52
C CYS A 24 44.62 30.29 -3.33
N ALA A 25 43.95 29.53 -4.18
CA ALA A 25 43.15 29.68 -5.40
C ALA A 25 42.69 28.25 -5.79
N ARG A 26 41.57 28.15 -6.54
CA ARG A 26 41.03 26.97 -7.28
C ARG A 26 40.36 25.90 -6.41
N GLY A 27 39.15 25.41 -6.66
CA GLY A 27 38.26 25.53 -7.81
C GLY A 27 37.56 24.18 -8.05
N LEU A 28 36.22 24.20 -8.00
CA LEU A 28 35.26 23.35 -8.72
C LEU A 28 35.03 21.86 -8.33
N LEU A 29 33.83 21.63 -7.79
CA LEU A 29 32.79 20.65 -8.19
C LEU A 29 33.22 19.33 -8.86
N SER A 30 32.91 18.17 -8.24
CA SER A 30 31.99 17.16 -8.81
C SER A 30 31.78 15.90 -7.93
N ARG A 31 30.50 15.51 -7.83
CA ARG A 31 29.87 14.17 -7.88
C ARG A 31 30.62 12.87 -7.49
N CYS A 32 29.89 12.10 -6.66
CA CYS A 32 29.59 10.65 -6.73
C CYS A 32 30.56 9.56 -6.21
N CYS A 33 29.94 8.63 -5.44
CA CYS A 33 30.25 7.24 -5.05
C CYS A 33 31.19 6.95 -3.86
N PRO A 34 30.77 6.08 -2.91
CA PRO A 34 31.66 5.27 -2.08
C PRO A 34 31.95 3.88 -2.73
N PRO A 35 32.92 3.11 -2.20
CA PRO A 35 33.80 2.28 -3.01
C PRO A 35 33.42 0.78 -3.08
N SER A 36 33.94 0.15 -4.14
CA SER A 36 34.11 -1.30 -4.30
C SER A 36 35.15 -1.87 -3.31
N VAL A 37 34.84 -2.99 -2.68
CA VAL A 37 35.81 -3.88 -2.01
C VAL A 37 35.73 -5.28 -2.63
N GLY A 38 36.91 -5.85 -2.88
CA GLY A 38 37.19 -7.07 -3.66
C GLY A 38 36.41 -8.33 -3.24
N GLY A 39 36.35 -9.37 -4.04
CA GLY A 39 37.38 -9.93 -4.91
C GLY A 39 37.67 -11.35 -4.42
N ARG A 40 37.37 -12.36 -5.25
CA ARG A 40 38.15 -13.60 -5.36
C ARG A 40 37.60 -14.48 -6.48
N LEU A 41 38.49 -14.74 -7.44
CA LEU A 41 38.37 -15.75 -8.48
C LEU A 41 38.31 -17.16 -7.88
N HIS A 42 37.59 -18.05 -8.54
CA HIS A 42 37.97 -19.45 -8.65
C HIS A 42 38.00 -19.86 -10.12
N LEU A 43 39.17 -20.32 -10.56
CA LEU A 43 39.41 -21.02 -11.81
C LEU A 43 38.62 -22.35 -11.84
N ALA A 44 38.11 -22.71 -13.01
CA ALA A 44 38.30 -24.07 -13.54
C ALA A 44 38.18 -24.07 -15.08
N THR A 45 39.23 -24.59 -15.68
CA THR A 45 39.55 -24.81 -17.08
C THR A 45 38.56 -25.68 -17.86
N ARG A 46 38.38 -25.41 -19.16
CA ARG A 46 38.29 -26.48 -20.17
C ARG A 46 38.77 -26.02 -21.55
N LYS A 47 39.71 -26.80 -22.10
CA LYS A 47 40.27 -26.69 -23.46
C LYS A 47 39.22 -27.01 -24.52
N GLY A 48 39.31 -26.33 -25.67
CA GLY A 48 38.69 -26.72 -26.94
C GLY A 48 39.44 -26.05 -28.09
N SER A 49 40.02 -26.87 -28.97
CA SER A 49 40.85 -26.49 -30.11
C SER A 49 40.04 -26.12 -31.36
N ALA A 50 40.55 -25.18 -32.16
CA ALA A 50 40.48 -25.10 -33.63
C ALA A 50 41.22 -23.79 -33.98
N ASP A 51 42.44 -23.79 -34.51
CA ASP A 51 42.90 -24.10 -35.88
C ASP A 51 42.44 -23.08 -36.94
N GLU A 52 43.36 -22.83 -37.87
CA GLU A 52 43.33 -21.97 -39.08
C GLU A 52 43.62 -20.47 -38.86
N ARG A 53 44.87 -20.02 -39.15
CA ARG A 53 45.41 -19.61 -40.47
C ARG A 53 44.61 -18.46 -41.11
N ALA A 54 45.15 -17.49 -41.84
CA ALA A 54 46.46 -16.90 -42.13
C ALA A 54 46.17 -15.83 -43.21
N GLY A 55 46.99 -14.80 -43.32
CA GLY A 55 47.02 -13.89 -44.48
C GLY A 55 46.43 -12.50 -44.21
N GLY A 56 47.12 -11.37 -44.35
CA GLY A 56 48.41 -11.14 -44.98
C GLY A 56 48.31 -10.03 -46.03
N CYS A 57 48.94 -8.90 -45.70
CA CYS A 57 49.62 -7.96 -46.60
C CYS A 57 48.86 -6.95 -47.48
N GLY A 58 49.27 -5.69 -47.28
CA GLY A 58 49.70 -4.75 -48.34
C GLY A 58 48.60 -3.82 -48.87
N GLY A 59 48.76 -2.51 -49.01
CA GLY A 59 49.95 -1.66 -48.93
C GLY A 59 49.85 -0.53 -49.97
N LEU A 60 49.79 0.72 -49.48
CA LEU A 60 50.44 1.93 -50.02
C LEU A 60 49.98 2.56 -51.36
N ARG A 61 49.48 3.82 -51.27
CA ARG A 61 50.07 5.11 -51.77
C ARG A 61 49.02 6.08 -52.30
N GLY A 62 49.13 7.36 -51.93
CA GLY A 62 48.56 8.46 -52.73
C GLY A 62 48.28 9.79 -52.05
N ARG A 63 49.34 10.59 -51.79
CA ARG A 63 49.46 12.07 -51.82
C ARG A 63 48.31 12.96 -51.29
N GLY A 64 48.66 13.78 -50.31
CA GLY A 64 47.81 14.85 -49.76
C GLY A 64 47.72 16.12 -50.62
N ARG A 65 46.63 16.85 -50.39
CA ARG A 65 46.51 18.30 -50.50
C ARG A 65 45.70 18.81 -49.31
N ALA A 66 46.19 19.88 -48.72
CA ALA A 66 45.61 20.59 -47.60
C ALA A 66 44.21 21.12 -47.94
N GLY A 67 43.27 20.90 -47.03
CA GLY A 67 41.96 21.54 -46.97
C GLY A 67 41.49 21.51 -45.53
N GLU A 68 41.36 22.68 -44.93
CA GLU A 68 40.83 22.86 -43.57
C GLU A 68 39.44 22.19 -43.44
N PRO A 69 39.13 21.50 -42.33
CA PRO A 69 37.80 20.95 -42.12
C PRO A 69 36.85 22.06 -41.65
N PRO A 70 35.68 22.26 -42.29
CA PRO A 70 34.69 23.16 -41.76
C PRO A 70 34.05 22.57 -40.50
N LEU A 71 33.93 23.44 -39.50
CA LEU A 71 33.29 23.25 -38.22
C LEU A 71 31.87 22.64 -38.34
N SER A 72 31.66 21.58 -37.55
CA SER A 72 30.44 21.27 -36.81
C SER A 72 29.08 21.50 -37.50
N ARG A 73 28.52 20.43 -38.06
CA ARG A 73 27.09 20.15 -37.92
C ARG A 73 26.91 18.91 -37.08
N VAL A 74 26.82 19.12 -35.77
CA VAL A 74 26.23 18.15 -34.83
C VAL A 74 24.79 17.92 -35.30
N ARG A 75 24.58 16.84 -36.06
CA ARG A 75 23.25 16.30 -36.32
C ARG A 75 22.72 15.90 -34.95
N ALA A 76 21.84 16.72 -34.39
CA ALA A 76 21.03 16.35 -33.25
C ALA A 76 20.28 15.07 -33.64
N LEU A 77 20.79 13.93 -33.21
CA LEU A 77 20.03 12.69 -33.08
C LEU A 77 19.00 12.95 -31.97
N GLY A 78 17.97 13.73 -32.32
CA GLY A 78 16.70 13.71 -31.64
C GLY A 78 16.17 12.30 -31.83
N ARG A 79 16.57 11.40 -30.94
CA ARG A 79 15.88 10.15 -30.66
C ARG A 79 14.51 10.56 -30.13
N THR A 80 13.61 10.90 -31.05
CA THR A 80 12.19 10.91 -30.77
C THR A 80 11.89 9.46 -30.38
N VAL A 81 11.77 9.22 -29.08
CA VAL A 81 11.19 7.98 -28.59
C VAL A 81 9.81 7.92 -29.25
N PRO A 82 9.55 6.99 -30.17
CA PRO A 82 8.25 6.91 -30.79
C PRO A 82 7.29 6.53 -29.67
N VAL A 83 6.44 7.48 -29.25
CA VAL A 83 5.30 7.14 -28.39
C VAL A 83 4.40 6.28 -29.27
N PRO A 84 4.25 4.96 -29.03
CA PRO A 84 3.42 4.14 -29.88
C PRO A 84 1.97 4.54 -29.60
N ARG A 85 1.41 5.40 -30.45
CA ARG A 85 -0.04 5.58 -30.56
C ARG A 85 -0.63 4.37 -31.30
N ARG A 86 -0.55 3.19 -30.69
CA ARG A 86 -1.43 2.08 -31.04
C ARG A 86 -2.41 1.93 -29.89
N ARG A 87 -3.70 2.00 -30.19
CA ARG A 87 -4.73 1.47 -29.29
C ARG A 87 -4.46 -0.04 -29.23
N HIS A 88 -3.58 -0.47 -28.33
CA HIS A 88 -3.37 -1.89 -28.11
C HIS A 88 -4.72 -2.49 -27.72
N ALA A 89 -5.12 -3.54 -28.43
CA ALA A 89 -6.30 -4.31 -28.06
C ALA A 89 -6.07 -4.79 -26.62
N MET A 90 -7.03 -4.51 -25.74
CA MET A 90 -6.98 -4.92 -24.35
C MET A 90 -7.21 -6.43 -24.30
N THR A 91 -6.11 -7.18 -24.42
CA THR A 91 -6.10 -8.64 -24.40
C THR A 91 -5.67 -9.11 -23.02
N GLY A 92 -6.20 -10.24 -22.56
CA GLY A 92 -5.80 -10.80 -21.28
C GLY A 92 -4.32 -11.16 -21.30
N ARG A 93 -3.58 -10.75 -20.26
CA ARG A 93 -2.15 -11.04 -20.11
C ARG A 93 -1.88 -12.52 -19.88
N ASP A 94 -0.65 -12.93 -20.13
CA ASP A 94 -0.19 -14.30 -19.83
C ASP A 94 0.04 -14.46 -18.32
N PRO A 95 -0.66 -15.38 -17.63
CA PRO A 95 -0.41 -15.70 -16.23
C PRO A 95 1.02 -16.18 -15.90
N GLY A 96 1.75 -16.67 -16.91
CA GLY A 96 3.12 -17.19 -16.78
C GLY A 96 4.22 -16.23 -17.21
N GLU A 97 3.90 -14.96 -17.48
CA GLU A 97 4.88 -13.95 -17.92
C GLU A 97 6.04 -13.81 -16.93
N ALA A 98 7.26 -14.14 -17.34
CA ALA A 98 8.43 -13.99 -16.50
C ALA A 98 8.69 -12.50 -16.20
N HIS A 99 8.90 -12.16 -14.92
CA HIS A 99 9.19 -10.80 -14.43
C HIS A 99 8.06 -9.77 -14.59
N ARG A 100 6.79 -10.17 -14.42
CA ARG A 100 5.71 -9.20 -14.23
C ARG A 100 5.83 -8.50 -12.86
N THR A 101 6.40 -7.31 -12.85
CA THR A 101 6.53 -6.44 -11.67
C THR A 101 5.43 -5.39 -11.60
N VAL A 102 5.26 -4.79 -10.42
CA VAL A 102 4.32 -3.68 -10.20
C VAL A 102 4.80 -2.42 -10.91
N THR A 103 3.88 -1.74 -11.59
CA THR A 103 4.18 -0.50 -12.33
C THR A 103 4.17 0.73 -11.42
N PRO A 104 4.88 1.82 -11.78
CA PRO A 104 4.81 3.08 -11.02
C PRO A 104 3.39 3.65 -10.90
N LEU A 105 2.53 3.42 -11.90
CA LEU A 105 1.14 3.87 -11.85
C LEU A 105 0.33 3.08 -10.81
N GLU A 106 0.57 1.77 -10.70
CA GLU A 106 -0.06 0.94 -9.66
C GLU A 106 0.40 1.37 -8.25
N LEU A 107 1.69 1.65 -8.07
CA LEU A 107 2.21 2.21 -6.81
C LEU A 107 1.60 3.57 -6.48
N PHE A 108 1.38 4.41 -7.49
CA PHE A 108 0.72 5.71 -7.30
C PHE A 108 -0.74 5.55 -6.89
N VAL A 109 -1.45 4.56 -7.43
CA VAL A 109 -2.80 4.21 -6.97
C VAL A 109 -2.75 3.78 -5.50
N ASP A 110 -1.86 2.87 -5.13
CA ASP A 110 -1.74 2.36 -3.76
C ASP A 110 -1.44 3.52 -2.77
N LEU A 111 -0.56 4.45 -3.17
CA LEU A 111 -0.28 5.67 -2.41
C LEU A 111 -1.52 6.56 -2.25
N CYS A 112 -2.35 6.76 -3.27
CA CYS A 112 -3.55 7.58 -3.10
C CYS A 112 -4.62 6.89 -2.24
N PHE A 113 -4.72 5.55 -2.32
CA PHE A 113 -5.62 4.78 -1.47
C PHE A 113 -5.24 4.83 0.01
N VAL A 114 -3.95 5.02 0.36
CA VAL A 114 -3.55 5.17 1.77
C VAL A 114 -4.22 6.36 2.44
N VAL A 115 -4.55 7.42 1.69
CA VAL A 115 -5.22 8.58 2.27
C VAL A 115 -6.58 8.18 2.86
N ALA A 116 -7.34 7.32 2.17
CA ALA A 116 -8.63 6.82 2.68
C ALA A 116 -8.45 5.87 3.87
N VAL A 117 -7.39 5.04 3.86
CA VAL A 117 -7.00 4.16 4.96
C VAL A 117 -6.65 4.97 6.22
N ALA A 118 -5.80 5.99 6.07
CA ALA A 118 -5.39 6.88 7.14
C ALA A 118 -6.58 7.64 7.73
N GLN A 119 -7.53 8.09 6.89
CA GLN A 119 -8.79 8.66 7.38
C GLN A 119 -9.60 7.63 8.19
N ALA A 120 -9.76 6.39 7.71
CA ALA A 120 -10.46 5.36 8.45
C ALA A 120 -9.80 5.05 9.81
N SER A 121 -8.46 4.97 9.84
CA SER A 121 -7.65 4.84 11.06
C SER A 121 -7.89 5.99 12.04
N HIS A 122 -7.82 7.23 11.54
CA HIS A 122 -8.06 8.46 12.30
C HIS A 122 -9.43 8.46 12.99
N TYR A 123 -10.51 8.21 12.24
CA TYR A 123 -11.85 8.23 12.83
C TYR A 123 -12.13 7.03 13.74
N LEU A 124 -11.45 5.88 13.53
CA LEU A 124 -11.49 4.79 14.49
C LEU A 124 -10.83 5.19 15.81
N ARG A 125 -9.64 5.81 15.76
CA ARG A 125 -8.95 6.35 16.94
C ARG A 125 -9.86 7.31 17.69
N ASP A 126 -10.47 8.27 17.00
CA ASP A 126 -11.34 9.26 17.62
C ASP A 126 -12.57 8.61 18.27
N ALA A 127 -13.16 7.60 17.63
CA ALA A 127 -14.28 6.86 18.20
C ALA A 127 -13.88 6.06 19.46
N LEU A 128 -12.65 5.53 19.52
CA LEU A 128 -12.13 4.88 20.72
C LEU A 128 -11.93 5.88 21.86
N ILE A 129 -11.43 7.09 21.56
CA ILE A 129 -11.18 8.15 22.55
C ILE A 129 -12.48 8.66 23.19
N HIS A 130 -13.54 8.82 22.40
CA HIS A 130 -14.82 9.40 22.87
C HIS A 130 -15.82 8.35 23.39
N GLY A 131 -15.38 7.12 23.67
CA GLY A 131 -16.25 6.09 24.26
C GLY A 131 -17.27 5.46 23.29
N HIS A 132 -17.11 5.66 21.98
CA HIS A 132 -17.96 5.11 20.93
C HIS A 132 -17.34 3.88 20.24
N GLY A 133 -16.48 3.14 20.94
CA GLY A 133 -15.63 2.09 20.36
C GLY A 133 -16.39 1.03 19.54
N ALA A 134 -17.51 0.49 20.03
CA ALA A 134 -18.26 -0.54 19.30
C ALA A 134 -18.84 -0.03 17.97
N THR A 135 -19.51 1.14 17.99
CA THR A 135 -20.03 1.78 16.79
C THR A 135 -18.90 2.25 15.86
N GLY A 136 -17.79 2.73 16.43
CA GLY A 136 -16.58 3.11 15.73
C GLY A 136 -15.96 1.96 14.94
N VAL A 137 -15.84 0.78 15.57
CA VAL A 137 -15.35 -0.44 14.93
C VAL A 137 -16.27 -0.88 13.79
N LEU A 138 -17.59 -0.80 13.97
CA LEU A 138 -18.53 -1.12 12.89
C LEU A 138 -18.39 -0.13 11.71
N ARG A 139 -18.37 1.18 11.98
CA ARG A 139 -18.19 2.22 10.95
C ARG A 139 -16.85 2.05 10.23
N PHE A 140 -15.78 1.78 10.97
CA PHE A 140 -14.48 1.44 10.44
C PHE A 140 -14.53 0.22 9.53
N ALA A 141 -15.12 -0.89 9.97
CA ALA A 141 -15.21 -2.10 9.16
C ALA A 141 -15.92 -1.84 7.81
N LEU A 142 -17.02 -1.08 7.83
CA LEU A 142 -17.79 -0.74 6.62
C LEU A 142 -17.04 0.20 5.68
N VAL A 143 -16.43 1.26 6.21
CA VAL A 143 -15.64 2.21 5.40
C VAL A 143 -14.40 1.53 4.85
N PHE A 144 -13.66 0.81 5.69
CA PHE A 144 -12.48 0.06 5.29
C PHE A 144 -12.84 -0.99 4.23
N PHE A 145 -13.98 -1.67 4.35
CA PHE A 145 -14.47 -2.57 3.30
C PHE A 145 -14.65 -1.83 1.97
N THR A 146 -15.25 -0.64 1.99
CA THR A 146 -15.48 0.15 0.77
C THR A 146 -14.16 0.52 0.09
N VAL A 147 -13.17 0.98 0.88
CA VAL A 147 -11.82 1.33 0.40
C VAL A 147 -11.10 0.09 -0.13
N TRP A 148 -11.03 -0.96 0.67
CA TRP A 148 -10.34 -2.20 0.33
C TRP A 148 -10.96 -2.88 -0.88
N TRP A 149 -12.28 -2.92 -0.97
CA TRP A 149 -12.98 -3.56 -2.09
C TRP A 149 -12.70 -2.82 -3.40
N ALA A 150 -12.72 -1.49 -3.40
CA ALA A 150 -12.33 -0.68 -4.54
C ALA A 150 -10.89 -0.97 -4.99
N TRP A 151 -9.94 -0.95 -4.04
CA TRP A 151 -8.54 -1.28 -4.30
C TRP A 151 -8.37 -2.69 -4.86
N MET A 152 -9.00 -3.68 -4.22
CA MET A 152 -8.94 -5.09 -4.61
C MET A 152 -9.42 -5.27 -6.06
N ASN A 153 -10.56 -4.70 -6.42
CA ASN A 153 -11.10 -4.81 -7.77
C ASN A 153 -10.15 -4.23 -8.83
N PHE A 154 -9.53 -3.08 -8.54
CA PHE A 154 -8.52 -2.51 -9.42
C PHE A 154 -7.28 -3.41 -9.52
N THR A 155 -6.77 -3.91 -8.40
CA THR A 155 -5.60 -4.79 -8.34
C THR A 155 -5.74 -6.04 -9.20
N TRP A 156 -6.88 -6.71 -9.09
CA TRP A 156 -7.17 -7.90 -9.89
C TRP A 156 -7.41 -7.58 -11.36
N PHE A 157 -8.04 -6.44 -11.69
CA PHE A 157 -8.19 -5.99 -13.07
C PHE A 157 -6.83 -5.69 -13.72
N ALA A 158 -5.97 -4.95 -13.02
CA ALA A 158 -4.66 -4.55 -13.52
C ALA A 158 -3.74 -5.76 -13.76
N SER A 159 -3.79 -6.76 -12.87
CA SER A 159 -3.08 -8.04 -13.10
C SER A 159 -3.56 -8.76 -14.36
N ALA A 160 -4.86 -8.65 -14.69
CA ALA A 160 -5.45 -9.35 -15.81
C ALA A 160 -5.21 -8.71 -17.18
N TYR A 161 -5.23 -7.37 -17.25
CA TYR A 161 -5.35 -6.69 -18.56
C TYR A 161 -4.36 -5.55 -18.81
N ASP A 162 -3.89 -4.84 -17.77
CA ASP A 162 -3.17 -3.54 -17.84
C ASP A 162 -2.43 -3.28 -19.18
N PRO A 163 -3.09 -2.68 -20.19
CA PRO A 163 -2.53 -2.54 -21.53
C PRO A 163 -1.54 -1.38 -21.66
N ASP A 164 -1.32 -0.63 -20.57
CA ASP A 164 -0.43 0.54 -20.46
C ASP A 164 -0.62 1.67 -21.52
N ASP A 165 -1.78 1.74 -22.17
CA ASP A 165 -2.08 2.83 -23.10
C ASP A 165 -2.63 4.09 -22.42
N THR A 166 -2.66 5.21 -23.15
CA THR A 166 -3.12 6.51 -22.64
C THR A 166 -4.54 6.48 -22.07
N LEU A 167 -5.48 5.77 -22.70
CA LEU A 167 -6.86 5.70 -22.21
C LEU A 167 -6.93 4.93 -20.90
N TYR A 168 -6.17 3.83 -20.78
CA TYR A 168 -6.05 3.11 -19.52
C TYR A 168 -5.48 4.01 -18.42
N ARG A 169 -4.35 4.67 -18.67
CA ARG A 169 -3.72 5.59 -17.68
C ARG A 169 -4.67 6.71 -17.24
N LEU A 170 -5.35 7.37 -18.17
CA LEU A 170 -6.35 8.40 -17.85
C LEU A 170 -7.51 7.84 -17.03
N THR A 171 -7.99 6.65 -17.35
CA THR A 171 -9.08 6.00 -16.59
C THR A 171 -8.64 5.63 -15.17
N VAL A 172 -7.38 5.23 -14.99
CA VAL A 172 -6.80 5.00 -13.65
C VAL A 172 -6.65 6.30 -12.87
N LEU A 173 -6.25 7.40 -13.52
CA LEU A 173 -6.24 8.72 -12.87
C LEU A 173 -7.64 9.16 -12.42
N VAL A 174 -8.69 8.86 -13.19
CA VAL A 174 -10.08 9.08 -12.76
C VAL A 174 -10.43 8.22 -11.54
N GLN A 175 -9.98 6.96 -11.48
CA GLN A 175 -10.16 6.12 -10.29
C GLN A 175 -9.47 6.71 -9.06
N ILE A 176 -8.25 7.25 -9.21
CA ILE A 176 -7.54 7.94 -8.13
C ILE A 176 -8.35 9.15 -7.64
N THR A 177 -8.88 9.97 -8.55
CA THR A 177 -9.76 11.08 -8.16
C THR A 177 -10.98 10.57 -7.37
N GLY A 178 -11.61 9.49 -7.82
CA GLY A 178 -12.71 8.84 -7.11
C GLY A 178 -12.33 8.36 -5.71
N SER A 179 -11.15 7.76 -5.52
CA SER A 179 -10.68 7.30 -4.20
C SER A 179 -10.38 8.47 -3.26
N LEU A 180 -9.86 9.60 -3.76
CA LEU A 180 -9.65 10.81 -2.96
C LEU A 180 -10.97 11.49 -2.55
N VAL A 181 -11.98 11.51 -3.44
CA VAL A 181 -13.33 11.97 -3.07
C VAL A 181 -13.95 11.05 -2.02
N LEU A 182 -13.77 9.73 -2.16
CA LEU A 182 -14.20 8.76 -1.16
C LEU A 182 -13.52 9.02 0.18
N ALA A 183 -12.20 9.24 0.19
CA ALA A 183 -11.43 9.58 1.39
C ALA A 183 -11.98 10.85 2.07
N ALA A 184 -12.28 11.90 1.30
CA ALA A 184 -12.87 13.14 1.82
C ALA A 184 -14.27 12.92 2.43
N GLY A 185 -15.00 11.90 1.98
CA GLY A 185 -16.30 11.52 2.53
C GLY A 185 -16.24 10.74 3.84
N VAL A 186 -15.08 10.18 4.22
CA VAL A 186 -14.94 9.29 5.38
C VAL A 186 -15.45 9.96 6.67
N GLY A 187 -15.03 11.19 6.95
CA GLY A 187 -15.45 11.90 8.16
C GLY A 187 -16.95 12.11 8.26
N ARG A 188 -17.57 12.56 7.16
CA ARG A 188 -19.03 12.77 7.10
C ARG A 188 -19.81 11.48 7.36
N ALA A 189 -19.33 10.36 6.83
CA ALA A 189 -19.95 9.06 7.07
C ALA A 189 -19.78 8.59 8.52
N PHE A 190 -18.61 8.84 9.12
CA PHE A 190 -18.34 8.47 10.50
C PHE A 190 -19.12 9.30 11.51
N GLU A 191 -19.19 10.62 11.33
CA GLU A 191 -19.80 11.53 12.31
C GLU A 191 -21.31 11.65 12.12
N HIS A 192 -21.76 11.85 10.88
CA HIS A 192 -23.13 12.23 10.56
C HIS A 192 -23.93 11.11 9.89
N GLY A 193 -23.28 9.98 9.56
CA GLY A 193 -23.90 8.92 8.76
C GLY A 193 -24.27 9.37 7.35
N ASP A 194 -23.65 10.46 6.87
CA ASP A 194 -23.85 10.98 5.53
C ASP A 194 -22.99 10.20 4.54
N LEU A 195 -23.64 9.33 3.78
CA LEU A 195 -23.00 8.43 2.81
C LEU A 195 -22.86 9.06 1.42
N LEU A 196 -23.34 10.28 1.20
CA LEU A 196 -23.40 10.89 -0.13
C LEU A 196 -22.01 11.04 -0.75
N VAL A 197 -21.06 11.64 -0.03
CA VAL A 197 -19.71 11.92 -0.57
C VAL A 197 -18.93 10.63 -0.80
N ILE A 198 -18.98 9.67 0.12
CA ILE A 198 -18.40 8.33 -0.06
C ILE A 198 -18.99 7.67 -1.30
N THR A 199 -20.32 7.69 -1.43
CA THR A 199 -21.01 7.05 -2.56
C THR A 199 -20.64 7.71 -3.87
N LEU A 200 -20.55 9.05 -3.94
CA LEU A 200 -20.11 9.76 -5.15
C LEU A 200 -18.68 9.39 -5.55
N GLY A 201 -17.73 9.39 -4.61
CA GLY A 201 -16.35 8.96 -4.88
C GLY A 201 -16.29 7.51 -5.37
N TYR A 202 -17.07 6.64 -4.74
CA TYR A 202 -17.20 5.25 -5.14
C TYR A 202 -17.83 5.10 -6.54
N VAL A 203 -18.88 5.87 -6.89
CA VAL A 203 -19.46 5.92 -8.25
C VAL A 203 -18.39 6.26 -9.28
N VAL A 204 -17.61 7.32 -9.05
CA VAL A 204 -16.56 7.77 -10.00
C VAL A 204 -15.54 6.65 -10.22
N LEU A 205 -15.10 6.01 -9.13
CA LEU A 205 -14.14 4.92 -9.20
C LEU A 205 -14.71 3.68 -9.94
N ARG A 206 -15.92 3.26 -9.60
CA ARG A 206 -16.52 2.03 -10.13
C ARG A 206 -17.01 2.19 -11.56
N THR A 207 -17.47 3.37 -11.96
CA THR A 207 -17.82 3.65 -13.36
C THR A 207 -16.59 3.60 -14.27
N ALA A 208 -15.45 4.13 -13.81
CA ALA A 208 -14.18 4.00 -14.51
C ALA A 208 -13.75 2.53 -14.64
N LEU A 209 -13.87 1.72 -13.58
CA LEU A 209 -13.60 0.28 -13.65
C LEU A 209 -14.58 -0.46 -14.59
N ALA A 210 -15.88 -0.15 -14.53
CA ALA A 210 -16.88 -0.73 -15.43
C ALA A 210 -16.57 -0.42 -16.90
N ALA A 211 -16.11 0.80 -17.20
CA ALA A 211 -15.66 1.18 -18.54
C ALA A 211 -14.45 0.34 -18.99
N LEU A 212 -13.51 0.04 -18.09
CA LEU A 212 -12.39 -0.85 -18.38
C LEU A 212 -12.85 -2.29 -18.67
N TRP A 213 -13.81 -2.82 -17.91
CA TRP A 213 -14.40 -4.14 -18.17
C TRP A 213 -15.15 -4.20 -19.50
N LEU A 214 -15.92 -3.15 -19.85
CA LEU A 214 -16.58 -3.05 -21.15
C LEU A 214 -15.54 -3.03 -22.28
N ARG A 215 -14.47 -2.25 -22.11
CA ARG A 215 -13.36 -2.20 -23.08
C ARG A 215 -12.69 -3.56 -23.25
N ALA A 216 -12.47 -4.30 -22.16
CA ALA A 216 -11.94 -5.66 -22.20
C ALA A 216 -12.89 -6.59 -22.96
N GLY A 217 -14.21 -6.52 -22.72
CA GLY A 217 -15.19 -7.36 -23.42
C GLY A 217 -15.33 -7.09 -24.92
N LEU A 218 -14.99 -5.87 -25.37
CA LEU A 218 -14.93 -5.55 -26.80
C LEU A 218 -13.68 -6.13 -27.47
N ALA A 219 -12.55 -6.20 -26.76
CA ALA A 219 -11.25 -6.59 -27.32
C ALA A 219 -10.91 -8.08 -27.13
N ASP A 220 -11.28 -8.68 -26.01
CA ASP A 220 -10.91 -10.04 -25.60
C ASP A 220 -12.07 -11.02 -25.80
N ARG A 221 -12.31 -11.42 -27.07
CA ARG A 221 -13.45 -12.28 -27.45
C ARG A 221 -13.56 -13.58 -26.63
N PRO A 222 -12.49 -14.34 -26.34
CA PRO A 222 -12.59 -15.57 -25.56
C PRO A 222 -13.16 -15.38 -24.15
N ARG A 223 -12.95 -14.21 -23.53
CA ARG A 223 -13.41 -13.89 -22.16
C ARG A 223 -14.49 -12.80 -22.15
N ARG A 224 -15.14 -12.55 -23.29
CA ARG A 224 -16.17 -11.53 -23.44
C ARG A 224 -17.34 -11.73 -22.48
N ALA A 225 -17.77 -12.97 -22.26
CA ALA A 225 -18.86 -13.27 -21.33
C ALA A 225 -18.49 -12.85 -19.89
N THR A 226 -17.32 -13.25 -19.40
CA THR A 226 -16.81 -12.91 -18.06
C THR A 226 -16.66 -11.40 -17.87
N THR A 227 -16.02 -10.72 -18.82
CA THR A 227 -15.77 -9.27 -18.74
C THR A 227 -17.06 -8.46 -18.79
N LEU A 228 -18.04 -8.85 -19.62
CA LEU A 228 -19.36 -8.22 -19.64
C LEU A 228 -20.16 -8.48 -18.37
N ARG A 229 -20.07 -9.69 -17.79
CA ARG A 229 -20.67 -9.96 -16.47
C ARG A 229 -20.06 -9.08 -15.38
N PHE A 230 -18.74 -8.89 -15.37
CA PHE A 230 -18.12 -7.91 -14.46
C PHE A 230 -18.67 -6.50 -14.66
N ALA A 231 -18.73 -6.01 -15.90
CA ALA A 231 -19.27 -4.68 -16.19
C ALA A 231 -20.73 -4.52 -15.71
N ILE A 232 -21.58 -5.52 -15.98
CA ILE A 232 -22.99 -5.54 -15.56
C ILE A 232 -23.10 -5.59 -14.04
N GLY A 233 -22.38 -6.50 -13.38
CA GLY A 233 -22.45 -6.69 -11.94
C GLY A 233 -21.95 -5.47 -11.17
N VAL A 234 -20.83 -4.88 -11.60
CA VAL A 234 -20.29 -3.63 -11.02
C VAL A 234 -21.29 -2.49 -11.18
N THR A 235 -21.88 -2.34 -12.38
CA THR A 235 -22.86 -1.27 -12.66
C THR A 235 -24.15 -1.47 -11.86
N ALA A 236 -24.65 -2.70 -11.75
CA ALA A 236 -25.83 -3.03 -10.95
C ALA A 236 -25.59 -2.73 -9.47
N CYS A 237 -24.43 -3.12 -8.92
CA CYS A 237 -24.06 -2.76 -7.56
C CYS A 237 -23.99 -1.24 -7.39
N GLN A 238 -23.47 -0.52 -8.38
CA GLN A 238 -23.39 0.93 -8.34
C GLN A 238 -24.76 1.60 -8.25
N LEU A 239 -25.74 1.11 -9.03
CA LEU A 239 -27.12 1.58 -8.95
C LEU A 239 -27.73 1.27 -7.58
N GLY A 240 -27.43 0.09 -7.02
CA GLY A 240 -27.87 -0.28 -5.66
C GLY A 240 -27.31 0.64 -4.57
N TRP A 241 -26.02 0.99 -4.63
CA TRP A 241 -25.40 1.93 -3.71
C TRP A 241 -25.99 3.34 -3.82
N VAL A 242 -26.27 3.82 -5.04
CA VAL A 242 -26.98 5.10 -5.24
C VAL A 242 -28.41 5.01 -4.71
N GLY A 243 -29.11 3.90 -4.95
CA GLY A 243 -30.44 3.63 -4.43
C GLY A 243 -30.51 3.68 -2.91
N LEU A 244 -29.46 3.19 -2.23
CA LEU A 244 -29.35 3.19 -0.77
C LEU A 244 -29.42 4.59 -0.16
N LEU A 245 -29.02 5.64 -0.89
CA LEU A 245 -29.10 7.03 -0.42
C LEU A 245 -30.55 7.50 -0.20
N PHE A 246 -31.51 6.89 -0.91
CA PHE A 246 -32.93 7.19 -0.80
C PHE A 246 -33.64 6.35 0.27
N LEU A 247 -32.96 5.36 0.85
CA LEU A 247 -33.54 4.54 1.91
C LEU A 247 -33.61 5.32 3.24
N PRO A 248 -34.70 5.13 4.01
CA PRO A 248 -34.80 5.67 5.36
C PRO A 248 -33.71 5.07 6.25
N ALA A 249 -33.34 5.78 7.32
CA ALA A 249 -32.21 5.42 8.19
C ALA A 249 -32.26 3.95 8.68
N ALA A 250 -33.45 3.46 9.06
CA ALA A 250 -33.65 2.08 9.52
C ALA A 250 -33.32 1.01 8.45
N GLY A 251 -33.53 1.33 7.16
CA GLY A 251 -33.23 0.43 6.05
C GLY A 251 -31.77 0.48 5.58
N ARG A 252 -30.99 1.48 6.00
CA ARG A 252 -29.63 1.67 5.49
C ARG A 252 -28.68 0.54 5.88
N LEU A 253 -28.60 0.17 7.16
CA LEU A 253 -27.65 -0.86 7.59
C LEU A 253 -27.94 -2.25 6.98
N PRO A 254 -29.20 -2.76 6.96
CA PRO A 254 -29.52 -3.97 6.21
C PRO A 254 -29.23 -3.83 4.72
N GLY A 255 -29.52 -2.68 4.11
CA GLY A 255 -29.21 -2.39 2.73
C GLY A 255 -27.70 -2.45 2.44
N ILE A 256 -26.85 -1.87 3.30
CA ILE A 256 -25.39 -1.98 3.22
C ILE A 256 -24.97 -3.44 3.24
N ALA A 257 -25.50 -4.26 4.15
CA ALA A 257 -25.15 -5.67 4.25
C ALA A 257 -25.52 -6.45 2.96
N VAL A 258 -26.71 -6.18 2.40
CA VAL A 258 -27.15 -6.76 1.11
C VAL A 258 -26.21 -6.33 -0.01
N MET A 259 -25.83 -5.05 -0.05
CA MET A 259 -24.93 -4.53 -1.09
C MET A 259 -23.51 -5.10 -0.97
N ILE A 260 -22.98 -5.25 0.24
CA ILE A 260 -21.69 -5.93 0.48
C ILE A 260 -21.75 -7.37 -0.05
N LEU A 261 -22.82 -8.10 0.26
CA LEU A 261 -23.00 -9.46 -0.25
C LEU A 261 -23.08 -9.48 -1.78
N ALA A 262 -23.85 -8.58 -2.38
CA ALA A 262 -23.95 -8.44 -3.83
C ALA A 262 -22.57 -8.19 -4.47
N GLU A 263 -21.80 -7.25 -3.93
CA GLU A 263 -20.44 -6.95 -4.37
C GLU A 263 -19.54 -8.19 -4.33
N VAL A 264 -19.50 -8.90 -3.20
CA VAL A 264 -18.70 -10.13 -3.03
C VAL A 264 -19.11 -11.24 -4.00
N LEU A 265 -20.38 -11.31 -4.37
CA LEU A 265 -20.90 -12.29 -5.33
C LEU A 265 -20.61 -11.93 -6.79
N VAL A 266 -20.36 -10.66 -7.14
CA VAL A 266 -20.10 -10.24 -8.53
C VAL A 266 -18.91 -10.99 -9.14
N PRO A 267 -17.72 -11.08 -8.52
CA PRO A 267 -16.61 -11.84 -9.08
C PRO A 267 -16.89 -13.33 -9.22
N VAL A 268 -17.62 -13.92 -8.26
CA VAL A 268 -17.99 -15.35 -8.29
C VAL A 268 -18.92 -15.63 -9.46
N TRP A 269 -19.96 -14.80 -9.63
CA TRP A 269 -20.89 -14.90 -10.75
C TRP A 269 -20.23 -14.60 -12.10
N ALA A 270 -19.39 -13.57 -12.18
CA ALA A 270 -18.73 -13.20 -13.42
C ALA A 270 -17.76 -14.28 -13.88
N GLN A 271 -16.91 -14.81 -12.97
CA GLN A 271 -15.93 -15.84 -13.30
C GLN A 271 -16.52 -17.23 -13.54
N SER A 272 -17.80 -17.47 -13.22
CA SER A 272 -18.49 -18.70 -13.62
C SER A 272 -18.64 -18.85 -15.15
N ALA A 273 -18.49 -17.77 -15.93
CA ALA A 273 -18.47 -17.81 -17.40
C ALA A 273 -17.08 -18.11 -18.00
N GLY A 274 -16.05 -18.19 -17.18
CA GLY A 274 -14.66 -18.27 -17.62
C GLY A 274 -13.78 -17.38 -16.77
N MET A 275 -12.51 -17.76 -16.65
CA MET A 275 -11.57 -17.11 -15.74
C MET A 275 -10.80 -15.98 -16.42
N THR A 276 -10.65 -14.85 -15.72
CA THR A 276 -9.70 -13.81 -16.14
C THR A 276 -8.28 -14.33 -15.93
N PRO A 277 -7.34 -14.08 -16.85
CA PRO A 277 -5.95 -14.40 -16.58
C PRO A 277 -5.44 -13.43 -15.50
N TRP A 278 -4.55 -13.87 -14.63
CA TRP A 278 -3.89 -13.01 -13.63
C TRP A 278 -2.57 -13.64 -13.24
N HIS A 279 -1.60 -12.82 -12.83
CA HIS A 279 -0.26 -13.30 -12.52
C HIS A 279 -0.06 -13.43 -11.00
N PRO A 280 0.24 -14.63 -10.46
CA PRO A 280 0.42 -14.86 -9.02
C PRO A 280 1.47 -13.96 -8.34
N GLY A 281 2.64 -13.79 -8.97
CA GLY A 281 3.71 -12.92 -8.47
C GLY A 281 3.27 -11.45 -8.33
N HIS A 282 2.70 -10.87 -9.38
CA HIS A 282 2.14 -9.51 -9.36
C HIS A 282 1.07 -9.29 -8.28
N ILE A 283 0.14 -10.23 -8.10
CA ILE A 283 -0.88 -10.13 -7.02
C ILE A 283 -0.22 -10.20 -5.64
N ALA A 284 0.71 -11.14 -5.43
CA ALA A 284 1.49 -11.23 -4.20
C ALA A 284 2.21 -9.90 -3.90
N GLU A 285 2.93 -9.36 -4.88
CA GLU A 285 3.69 -8.11 -4.77
C GLU A 285 2.78 -6.93 -4.38
N ARG A 286 1.60 -6.81 -5.01
CA ARG A 286 0.65 -5.73 -4.65
C ARG A 286 0.07 -5.86 -3.25
N TYR A 287 -0.24 -7.08 -2.80
CA TYR A 287 -0.74 -7.32 -1.45
C TYR A 287 0.36 -7.08 -0.40
N GLU A 288 1.59 -7.45 -0.71
CA GLU A 288 2.79 -7.17 0.09
C GLU A 288 3.04 -5.65 0.23
N LEU A 289 3.00 -4.91 -0.88
CA LEU A 289 3.15 -3.45 -0.88
C LEU A 289 2.03 -2.75 -0.11
N PHE A 290 0.79 -3.18 -0.29
CA PHE A 290 -0.34 -2.62 0.47
C PHE A 290 -0.22 -2.92 1.97
N THR A 291 0.31 -4.10 2.35
CA THR A 291 0.62 -4.43 3.75
C THR A 291 1.64 -3.45 4.35
N LEU A 292 2.70 -3.13 3.62
CA LEU A 292 3.70 -2.15 4.07
C LEU A 292 3.08 -0.77 4.31
N ILE A 293 2.19 -0.36 3.40
CA ILE A 293 1.48 0.91 3.48
C ILE A 293 0.60 0.97 4.74
N VAL A 294 -0.22 -0.05 5.02
CA VAL A 294 -1.08 -0.06 6.22
C VAL A 294 -0.27 -0.15 7.52
N LEU A 295 0.85 -0.87 7.55
CA LEU A 295 1.76 -0.90 8.70
C LEU A 295 2.41 0.47 8.99
N GLY A 296 2.46 1.35 7.99
CA GLY A 296 2.91 2.73 8.15
C GLY A 296 2.07 3.51 9.19
N GLU A 297 0.79 3.18 9.37
CA GLU A 297 -0.08 3.80 10.38
C GLU A 297 0.39 3.50 11.81
N SER A 298 0.87 2.27 12.08
CA SER A 298 1.44 1.90 13.38
C SER A 298 2.75 2.64 13.67
N VAL A 299 3.58 2.86 12.65
CA VAL A 299 4.82 3.67 12.76
C VAL A 299 4.50 5.15 13.00
N ALA A 300 3.51 5.70 12.30
CA ALA A 300 3.03 7.06 12.52
C ALA A 300 2.49 7.24 13.95
N ALA A 301 1.69 6.28 14.45
CA ALA A 301 1.18 6.28 15.82
C ALA A 301 2.30 6.25 16.87
N ALA A 302 3.32 5.41 16.67
CA ALA A 302 4.49 5.37 17.55
C ALA A 302 5.24 6.71 17.58
N THR A 303 5.33 7.39 16.43
CA THR A 303 5.96 8.72 16.33
C THR A 303 5.19 9.77 17.12
N ILE A 304 3.85 9.77 17.02
CA ILE A 304 2.97 10.66 17.79
C ILE A 304 3.13 10.41 19.30
N ALA A 305 3.25 9.15 19.72
CA ALA A 305 3.49 8.81 21.12
C ALA A 305 4.82 9.40 21.65
N VAL A 306 5.88 9.33 20.83
CA VAL A 306 7.19 9.92 21.17
C VAL A 306 7.09 11.44 21.27
N GLN A 307 6.42 12.11 20.32
CA GLN A 307 6.20 13.56 20.37
C GLN A 307 5.48 13.99 21.65
N GLY A 308 4.40 13.28 22.02
CA GLY A 308 3.67 13.54 23.25
C GLY A 308 4.51 13.40 24.52
N ALA A 309 5.50 12.50 24.52
CA ALA A 309 6.42 12.32 25.65
C ALA A 309 7.35 13.52 25.85
N PHE A 310 7.82 14.14 24.77
CA PHE A 310 8.68 15.32 24.83
C PHE A 310 7.93 16.59 25.25
N GLU A 311 6.72 16.78 24.75
CA GLU A 311 5.95 18.01 25.00
C GLU A 311 5.43 18.14 26.43
N ARG A 312 4.98 17.02 27.03
CA ARG A 312 4.23 17.06 28.30
C ARG A 312 5.05 16.69 29.53
N GLN A 313 6.23 16.07 29.36
CA GLN A 313 7.12 15.61 30.44
C GLN A 313 6.47 14.72 31.53
N GLN A 314 5.25 14.21 31.27
CA GLN A 314 4.51 13.30 32.14
C GLN A 314 4.43 11.92 31.48
N ASN A 315 4.41 10.85 32.28
CA ASN A 315 4.29 9.47 31.82
C ASN A 315 5.35 9.03 30.78
N ILE A 316 6.56 9.62 30.82
CA ILE A 316 7.65 9.36 29.87
C ILE A 316 7.94 7.86 29.75
N ALA A 317 8.05 7.14 30.87
CA ALA A 317 8.32 5.70 30.85
C ALA A 317 7.22 4.90 30.15
N ALA A 318 5.95 5.24 30.38
CA ALA A 318 4.81 4.57 29.74
C ALA A 318 4.72 4.89 28.25
N LEU A 319 5.04 6.13 27.85
CA LEU A 319 5.09 6.54 26.44
C LEU A 319 6.26 5.91 25.70
N CYS A 320 7.42 5.78 26.33
CA CYS A 320 8.56 5.01 25.79
C CYS A 320 8.21 3.53 25.65
N ALA A 321 7.52 2.93 26.63
CA ALA A 321 7.04 1.56 26.54
C ALA A 321 6.00 1.37 25.42
N LEU A 322 5.12 2.35 25.23
CA LEU A 322 4.16 2.36 24.12
C LEU A 322 4.87 2.47 22.76
N ALA A 323 5.81 3.40 22.61
CA ALA A 323 6.55 3.60 21.37
C ALA A 323 7.40 2.37 21.03
N GLY A 324 8.14 1.83 22.00
CA GLY A 324 8.92 0.60 21.84
C GLY A 324 8.03 -0.61 21.54
N GLY A 325 6.91 -0.76 22.25
CA GLY A 325 5.92 -1.80 22.01
C GLY A 325 5.32 -1.71 20.61
N GLY A 326 4.80 -0.53 20.21
CA GLY A 326 4.22 -0.31 18.89
C GLY A 326 5.20 -0.56 17.75
N LEU A 327 6.47 -0.15 17.90
CA LEU A 327 7.52 -0.47 16.91
C LEU A 327 7.81 -1.97 16.84
N LEU A 328 7.91 -2.65 17.99
CA LEU A 328 8.07 -4.11 18.04
C LEU A 328 6.89 -4.83 17.38
N MET A 329 5.66 -4.37 17.62
CA MET A 329 4.48 -4.94 16.98
C MET A 329 4.54 -4.74 15.45
N ALA A 330 4.82 -3.53 14.97
CA ALA A 330 4.97 -3.26 13.54
C ALA A 330 6.06 -4.13 12.88
N PHE A 331 7.23 -4.28 13.53
CA PHE A 331 8.32 -5.12 13.03
C PHE A 331 7.95 -6.62 13.03
N ALA A 332 7.30 -7.10 14.09
CA ALA A 332 6.89 -8.49 14.18
C ALA A 332 5.75 -8.82 13.19
N MET A 333 4.81 -7.90 12.99
CA MET A 333 3.73 -8.03 12.01
C MET A 333 4.26 -8.04 10.59
N TRP A 334 5.20 -7.14 10.27
CA TRP A 334 5.96 -7.18 9.02
C TRP A 334 6.65 -8.54 8.85
N TRP A 335 7.43 -8.96 9.83
CA TRP A 335 8.20 -10.20 9.74
C TRP A 335 7.29 -11.41 9.51
N LEU A 336 6.20 -11.52 10.29
CA LEU A 336 5.26 -12.63 10.22
C LEU A 336 4.58 -12.72 8.84
N TYR A 337 4.22 -11.58 8.25
CA TYR A 337 3.59 -11.54 6.93
C TYR A 337 4.57 -11.92 5.81
N PHE A 338 5.81 -11.42 5.87
CA PHE A 338 6.84 -11.62 4.84
C PHE A 338 7.65 -12.92 4.98
N THR A 339 7.46 -13.70 6.05
CA THR A 339 8.21 -14.95 6.28
C THR A 339 8.01 -15.97 5.14
N ARG A 340 6.83 -16.01 4.51
CA ARG A 340 6.52 -16.96 3.43
C ARG A 340 6.14 -16.23 2.14
N PRO A 341 6.77 -16.57 0.99
CA PRO A 341 6.48 -15.93 -0.28
C PRO A 341 5.06 -16.26 -0.76
N ALA A 342 4.19 -15.24 -0.80
CA ALA A 342 2.76 -15.38 -1.11
C ALA A 342 2.50 -15.93 -2.52
N HIS A 343 3.40 -15.64 -3.47
CA HIS A 343 3.28 -16.08 -4.86
C HIS A 343 3.29 -17.61 -5.01
N THR A 344 3.96 -18.33 -4.11
CA THR A 344 3.98 -19.81 -4.13
C THR A 344 2.60 -20.38 -3.78
N LEU A 345 1.92 -19.78 -2.79
CA LEU A 345 0.55 -20.12 -2.46
C LEU A 345 -0.42 -19.78 -3.59
N LEU A 346 -0.27 -18.59 -4.16
CA LEU A 346 -1.13 -18.13 -5.25
C LEU A 346 -0.97 -19.01 -6.51
N ALA A 347 0.24 -19.44 -6.83
CA ALA A 347 0.50 -20.37 -7.93
C ALA A 347 -0.22 -21.71 -7.72
N THR A 348 -0.23 -22.25 -6.49
CA THR A 348 -0.95 -23.50 -6.18
C THR A 348 -2.47 -23.33 -6.12
N THR A 349 -2.96 -22.16 -5.67
CA THR A 349 -4.40 -21.85 -5.62
C THR A 349 -4.97 -21.38 -6.96
N HIS A 350 -4.14 -21.12 -7.95
CA HIS A 350 -4.56 -20.80 -9.32
C HIS A 350 -5.50 -21.88 -9.89
N GLN A 351 -5.31 -23.16 -9.52
CA GLN A 351 -6.13 -24.29 -9.95
C GLN A 351 -7.37 -24.55 -9.08
N ALA A 352 -7.50 -23.88 -7.92
CA ALA A 352 -8.56 -24.14 -6.94
C ALA A 352 -9.35 -22.87 -6.60
N HIS A 353 -10.46 -22.65 -7.32
CA HIS A 353 -11.29 -21.43 -7.23
C HIS A 353 -11.65 -21.04 -5.78
N GLY A 354 -12.16 -21.97 -4.97
CA GLY A 354 -12.59 -21.67 -3.60
C GLY A 354 -11.45 -21.19 -2.69
N ARG A 355 -10.25 -21.78 -2.82
CA ARG A 355 -9.08 -21.41 -2.01
C ARG A 355 -8.55 -20.03 -2.37
N ARG A 356 -8.66 -19.62 -3.64
CA ARG A 356 -8.24 -18.30 -4.11
C ARG A 356 -9.12 -17.18 -3.55
N PHE A 357 -10.45 -17.33 -3.63
CA PHE A 357 -11.36 -16.33 -3.06
C PHE A 357 -11.20 -16.25 -1.54
N ALA A 358 -11.04 -17.39 -0.86
CA ALA A 358 -10.74 -17.40 0.57
C ALA A 358 -9.43 -16.66 0.90
N TRP A 359 -8.38 -16.84 0.08
CA TRP A 359 -7.13 -16.11 0.26
C TRP A 359 -7.29 -14.62 0.01
N ALA A 360 -7.87 -14.24 -1.14
CA ALA A 360 -8.03 -12.84 -1.53
C ALA A 360 -8.93 -12.07 -0.55
N TYR A 361 -10.08 -12.64 -0.18
CA TYR A 361 -11.02 -11.98 0.73
C TYR A 361 -10.59 -12.08 2.19
N GLY A 362 -9.87 -13.12 2.58
CA GLY A 362 -9.30 -13.23 3.93
C GLY A 362 -8.30 -12.11 4.26
N HIS A 363 -7.61 -11.56 3.25
CA HIS A 363 -6.70 -10.42 3.44
C HIS A 363 -7.39 -9.14 3.88
N TYR A 364 -8.71 -9.01 3.73
CA TYR A 364 -9.46 -7.93 4.35
C TYR A 364 -9.15 -7.84 5.85
N PHE A 365 -9.15 -8.97 6.55
CA PHE A 365 -8.89 -9.00 7.99
C PHE A 365 -7.45 -8.62 8.31
N VAL A 366 -6.48 -9.06 7.51
CA VAL A 366 -5.06 -8.70 7.68
C VAL A 366 -4.88 -7.18 7.59
N PHE A 367 -5.38 -6.57 6.52
CA PHE A 367 -5.20 -5.14 6.30
C PHE A 367 -6.02 -4.31 7.30
N ALA A 368 -7.27 -4.68 7.56
CA ALA A 368 -8.13 -3.97 8.51
C ALA A 368 -7.54 -4.00 9.92
N SER A 369 -7.00 -5.15 10.36
CA SER A 369 -6.37 -5.26 11.67
C SER A 369 -5.06 -4.49 11.76
N ALA A 370 -4.23 -4.48 10.71
CA ALA A 370 -3.00 -3.70 10.69
C ALA A 370 -3.28 -2.19 10.75
N THR A 371 -4.30 -1.72 10.02
CA THR A 371 -4.74 -0.32 10.11
C THR A 371 -5.34 0.01 11.48
N ALA A 372 -6.18 -0.88 12.03
CA ALA A 372 -6.79 -0.68 13.34
C ALA A 372 -5.78 -0.69 14.49
N GLU A 373 -4.67 -1.42 14.36
CA GLU A 373 -3.56 -1.40 15.30
C GLU A 373 -2.98 0.02 15.45
N GLY A 374 -2.71 0.72 14.34
CA GLY A 374 -2.24 2.10 14.38
C GLY A 374 -3.21 3.05 15.08
N ALA A 375 -4.51 2.92 14.79
CA ALA A 375 -5.57 3.67 15.48
C ALA A 375 -5.58 3.37 17.00
N GLY A 376 -5.42 2.11 17.38
CA GLY A 376 -5.37 1.65 18.77
C GLY A 376 -4.15 2.17 19.53
N LEU A 377 -2.96 2.10 18.93
CA LEU A 377 -1.73 2.65 19.50
C LEU A 377 -1.86 4.16 19.73
N ALA A 378 -2.44 4.89 18.78
CA ALA A 378 -2.68 6.33 18.91
C ALA A 378 -3.73 6.65 20.00
N ALA A 379 -4.79 5.86 20.13
CA ALA A 379 -5.79 6.02 21.19
C ALA A 379 -5.19 5.73 22.57
N TYR A 380 -4.30 4.74 22.67
CA TYR A 380 -3.58 4.44 23.91
C TYR A 380 -2.57 5.55 24.27
N ALA A 381 -1.90 6.17 23.28
CA ALA A 381 -1.08 7.35 23.50
C ALA A 381 -1.89 8.53 24.06
N ASP A 382 -3.10 8.75 23.54
CA ASP A 382 -4.01 9.78 24.04
C ASP A 382 -4.38 9.52 25.51
N HIS A 383 -4.79 8.29 25.86
CA HIS A 383 -5.06 7.90 27.25
C HIS A 383 -3.88 8.18 28.20
N LEU A 384 -2.66 7.85 27.80
CA LEU A 384 -1.46 8.11 28.61
C LEU A 384 -1.13 9.59 28.78
N THR A 385 -1.48 10.43 27.79
CA THR A 385 -1.17 11.86 27.83
C THR A 385 -2.30 12.72 28.39
N ARG A 386 -3.53 12.21 28.41
CA ARG A 386 -4.72 12.85 28.96
C ARG A 386 -5.51 11.86 29.83
N PRO A 387 -5.02 11.54 31.04
CA PRO A 387 -5.67 10.56 31.92
C PRO A 387 -7.10 10.96 32.33
N ASP A 388 -7.37 12.27 32.44
CA ASP A 388 -8.69 12.83 32.76
C ASP A 388 -9.61 12.92 31.53
N GLY A 389 -9.14 12.47 30.36
CA GLY A 389 -9.92 12.42 29.14
C GLY A 389 -11.05 11.39 29.20
N THR A 390 -11.88 11.38 28.16
CA THR A 390 -12.99 10.43 28.03
C THR A 390 -12.54 8.99 27.76
N THR A 391 -11.26 8.79 27.42
CA THR A 391 -10.70 7.50 27.04
C THR A 391 -10.41 6.64 28.27
N GLY A 392 -11.27 5.66 28.55
CA GLY A 392 -11.00 4.67 29.60
C GLY A 392 -9.80 3.77 29.26
N ALA A 393 -9.08 3.30 30.29
CA ALA A 393 -7.91 2.43 30.14
C ALA A 393 -8.22 1.13 29.37
N LEU A 394 -9.39 0.53 29.64
CA LEU A 394 -9.81 -0.72 29.01
C LEU A 394 -10.09 -0.57 27.49
N PRO A 395 -10.93 0.38 27.03
CA PRO A 395 -11.09 0.65 25.59
C PRO A 395 -9.77 0.92 24.86
N ALA A 396 -8.86 1.68 25.48
CA ALA A 396 -7.55 1.97 24.91
C ALA A 396 -6.69 0.69 24.77
N ALA A 397 -6.63 -0.13 25.82
CA ALA A 397 -5.88 -1.38 25.80
C ALA A 397 -6.46 -2.39 24.78
N LEU A 398 -7.79 -2.51 24.70
CA LEU A 398 -8.48 -3.32 23.70
C LEU A 398 -8.18 -2.84 22.27
N GLY A 399 -8.09 -1.53 22.06
CA GLY A 399 -7.69 -0.93 20.79
C GLY A 399 -6.32 -1.42 20.30
N VAL A 400 -5.40 -1.77 21.20
CA VAL A 400 -4.06 -2.28 20.85
C VAL A 400 -4.08 -3.80 20.67
N THR A 401 -4.68 -4.54 21.62
CA THR A 401 -4.52 -6.00 21.66
C THR A 401 -5.45 -6.75 20.72
N VAL A 402 -6.68 -6.26 20.50
CA VAL A 402 -7.67 -6.92 19.64
C VAL A 402 -7.21 -6.90 18.17
N PRO A 403 -6.78 -5.76 17.58
CA PRO A 403 -6.26 -5.78 16.22
C PRO A 403 -5.02 -6.68 16.06
N ALA A 404 -4.09 -6.66 17.02
CA ALA A 404 -2.93 -7.56 16.98
C ALA A 404 -3.35 -9.05 16.98
N ALA A 405 -4.33 -9.43 17.79
CA ALA A 405 -4.86 -10.79 17.83
C ALA A 405 -5.55 -11.17 16.50
N VAL A 406 -6.36 -10.28 15.93
CA VAL A 406 -7.00 -10.48 14.63
C VAL A 406 -5.95 -10.60 13.52
N PHE A 407 -4.88 -9.80 13.55
CA PHE A 407 -3.80 -9.87 12.57
C PHE A 407 -3.10 -11.24 12.60
N VAL A 408 -2.68 -11.70 13.78
CA VAL A 408 -2.03 -13.02 13.93
C VAL A 408 -2.96 -14.13 13.46
N PHE A 409 -4.24 -14.09 13.85
CA PHE A 409 -5.22 -15.07 13.41
C PHE A 409 -5.42 -15.04 11.88
N ALA A 410 -5.55 -13.87 11.29
CA ALA A 410 -5.77 -13.71 9.85
C ALA A 410 -4.56 -14.16 9.04
N VAL A 411 -3.34 -13.74 9.42
CA VAL A 411 -2.10 -14.21 8.78
C VAL A 411 -1.91 -15.71 8.98
N TRP A 412 -2.23 -16.24 10.14
CA TRP A 412 -2.22 -17.68 10.36
C TRP A 412 -3.18 -18.41 9.41
N ALA A 413 -4.45 -17.99 9.37
CA ALA A 413 -5.49 -18.67 8.61
C ALA A 413 -5.25 -18.59 7.09
N VAL A 414 -4.81 -17.44 6.60
CA VAL A 414 -4.73 -17.12 5.18
C VAL A 414 -3.34 -17.40 4.61
N HIS A 415 -2.28 -17.20 5.38
CA HIS A 415 -0.89 -17.23 4.88
C HIS A 415 -0.11 -18.45 5.38
N LEU A 416 -0.15 -18.72 6.68
CA LEU A 416 0.71 -19.76 7.28
C LEU A 416 0.09 -21.16 7.18
N ARG A 417 -1.17 -21.33 7.61
CA ARG A 417 -1.88 -22.62 7.66
C ARG A 417 -1.84 -23.39 6.33
N PRO A 418 -2.03 -22.75 5.15
CA PRO A 418 -2.03 -23.48 3.89
C PRO A 418 -0.66 -24.08 3.47
N HIS A 419 0.45 -23.62 4.05
CA HIS A 419 1.79 -24.15 3.78
C HIS A 419 2.22 -25.27 4.73
N ARG A 420 1.38 -25.62 5.73
CA ARG A 420 1.81 -26.44 6.86
C ARG A 420 1.63 -27.94 6.61
N ARG A 421 2.50 -28.73 7.25
CA ARG A 421 2.52 -30.20 7.15
C ARG A 421 1.95 -30.89 8.39
N ARG A 422 1.94 -30.26 9.57
CA ARG A 422 1.48 -30.85 10.85
C ARG A 422 0.53 -29.93 11.61
N LYS A 423 -0.40 -30.50 12.40
CA LYS A 423 -1.34 -29.73 13.25
C LYS A 423 -0.65 -29.02 14.43
N ALA A 424 0.48 -29.55 14.91
CA ALA A 424 1.26 -28.96 16.01
C ALA A 424 1.79 -27.55 15.66
N ASP A 425 1.91 -27.28 14.38
CA ASP A 425 2.39 -26.03 13.82
C ASP A 425 1.38 -24.87 14.05
N ASP A 426 0.11 -25.17 14.37
CA ASP A 426 -0.93 -24.17 14.67
C ASP A 426 -0.88 -23.63 16.11
N VAL A 427 -0.26 -24.39 17.03
CA VAL A 427 -0.24 -24.10 18.47
C VAL A 427 0.37 -22.73 18.79
N PRO A 428 1.53 -22.33 18.22
CA PRO A 428 2.13 -21.03 18.55
C PRO A 428 1.19 -19.86 18.23
N CYS A 429 0.54 -19.87 17.06
CA CYS A 429 -0.38 -18.81 16.66
C CYS A 429 -1.62 -18.76 17.57
N ALA A 430 -2.22 -19.92 17.88
CA ALA A 430 -3.38 -19.98 18.76
C ALA A 430 -3.06 -19.49 20.18
N VAL A 431 -1.92 -19.91 20.74
CA VAL A 431 -1.46 -19.46 22.06
C VAL A 431 -1.19 -17.96 22.04
N THR A 432 -0.54 -17.42 21.01
CA THR A 432 -0.29 -15.98 20.89
C THR A 432 -1.57 -15.17 20.79
N VAL A 433 -2.58 -15.63 20.04
CA VAL A 433 -3.88 -14.95 19.96
C VAL A 433 -4.54 -14.85 21.34
N VAL A 434 -4.58 -15.95 22.10
CA VAL A 434 -5.13 -15.94 23.47
C VAL A 434 -4.29 -15.03 24.39
N ALA A 435 -2.96 -15.13 24.32
CA ALA A 435 -2.06 -14.31 25.14
C ALA A 435 -2.20 -12.82 24.84
N LEU A 436 -2.40 -12.41 23.58
CA LEU A 436 -2.65 -11.03 23.19
C LEU A 436 -3.94 -10.49 23.80
N LEU A 437 -5.03 -11.27 23.77
CA LEU A 437 -6.29 -10.87 24.40
C LEU A 437 -6.17 -10.76 25.93
N LEU A 438 -5.40 -11.66 26.56
CA LEU A 438 -5.11 -11.57 27.99
C LEU A 438 -4.22 -10.36 28.33
N ALA A 439 -3.34 -9.94 27.41
CA ALA A 439 -2.47 -8.78 27.55
C ALA A 439 -3.22 -7.46 27.77
N THR A 440 -4.52 -7.40 27.44
CA THR A 440 -5.38 -6.23 27.70
C THR A 440 -5.37 -5.80 29.17
N TRP A 441 -5.26 -6.77 30.09
CA TRP A 441 -5.35 -6.54 31.53
C TRP A 441 -3.98 -6.32 32.19
N LEU A 442 -2.90 -6.43 31.42
CA LEU A 442 -1.54 -6.25 31.93
C LEU A 442 -1.11 -4.78 31.90
N PRO A 443 -0.16 -4.39 32.77
CA PRO A 443 0.54 -3.12 32.64
C PRO A 443 1.27 -3.06 31.29
N ALA A 444 1.17 -1.92 30.58
CA ALA A 444 1.82 -1.69 29.29
C ALA A 444 1.44 -2.72 28.18
N PRO A 445 0.15 -2.82 27.79
CA PRO A 445 -0.37 -3.80 26.83
C PRO A 445 0.36 -3.78 25.49
N ALA A 446 0.79 -2.61 24.99
CA ALA A 446 1.53 -2.50 23.74
C ALA A 446 2.92 -3.17 23.80
N LEU A 447 3.65 -3.02 24.92
CA LEU A 447 4.97 -3.63 25.08
C LEU A 447 4.84 -5.16 25.20
N VAL A 448 3.86 -5.62 25.99
CA VAL A 448 3.55 -7.05 26.14
C VAL A 448 3.14 -7.64 24.79
N ALA A 449 2.27 -6.97 24.04
CA ALA A 449 1.85 -7.42 22.71
C ALA A 449 3.04 -7.49 21.74
N GLY A 450 3.92 -6.49 21.72
CA GLY A 450 5.14 -6.50 20.91
C GLY A 450 6.07 -7.66 21.25
N ALA A 451 6.24 -7.97 22.54
CA ALA A 451 7.03 -9.12 22.99
C ALA A 451 6.40 -10.47 22.59
N LEU A 452 5.07 -10.61 22.74
CA LEU A 452 4.33 -11.81 22.32
C LEU A 452 4.41 -12.05 20.81
N LEU A 453 4.27 -10.99 20.01
CA LEU A 453 4.43 -11.05 18.56
C LEU A 453 5.86 -11.42 18.15
N SER A 454 6.86 -10.85 18.82
CA SER A 454 8.26 -11.23 18.60
C SER A 454 8.51 -12.71 18.93
N GLY A 455 7.90 -13.20 20.01
CA GLY A 455 7.95 -14.62 20.40
C GLY A 455 7.34 -15.55 19.35
N VAL A 456 6.18 -15.18 18.78
CA VAL A 456 5.55 -16.00 17.73
C VAL A 456 6.37 -15.99 16.45
N VAL A 457 7.00 -14.87 16.10
CA VAL A 457 7.93 -14.79 14.96
C VAL A 457 9.08 -15.78 15.13
N VAL A 458 9.72 -15.82 16.31
CA VAL A 458 10.80 -16.79 16.60
C VAL A 458 10.28 -18.22 16.54
N ALA A 459 9.08 -18.49 17.07
CA ALA A 459 8.50 -19.83 17.04
C ALA A 459 8.19 -20.31 15.62
N VAL A 460 7.63 -19.45 14.77
CA VAL A 460 7.30 -19.77 13.37
C VAL A 460 8.56 -19.93 12.52
N THR A 461 9.56 -19.06 12.69
CA THR A 461 10.81 -19.13 11.91
C THR A 461 11.67 -20.33 12.29
N ARG A 462 11.70 -20.77 13.55
CA ARG A 462 12.44 -21.97 13.98
C ARG A 462 11.82 -23.28 13.49
N GLN A 463 10.55 -23.28 13.14
CA GLN A 463 9.87 -24.46 12.58
C GLN A 463 10.23 -24.69 11.10
N ASP A 464 10.99 -23.78 10.49
CA ASP A 464 11.47 -23.88 9.13
C ASP A 464 12.85 -24.56 9.12
N PRO A 465 12.98 -25.78 8.56
CA PRO A 465 14.23 -26.52 8.49
C PRO A 465 15.26 -25.91 7.53
#